data_AF-A0A7J8W3Q7-F1
#
_entry.id   AF-A0A7J8W3Q7-F1
#
_cell.length_a   1.000
_cell.length_b   1.000
_cell.length_c   1.000
_cell.angle_alpha   90.00
_cell.angle_beta   90.00
_cell.angle_gamma   90.00
#
_symmetry.space_group_name_H-M   'P 1'
#
loop_
_entity.id
_entity.type
_entity.pdbx_description
1 polymer ?
#
loop_
_entity_poly.entity_id
_entity_poly.type
_entity_poly.pdbx_seq_one_letter_code
_entity_poly.pdbx_strand_id
1 'polypeptide(L)'
;MNLKHVGFGPHRLFWKLVWKLQTLPKIKVFCWRLGHDILPTYENISKIRRDFDCMCLHCGIEKETLIHALKDCPRARVVLMYGGLNNAPVEGCYRRCVDWIEDAARSLDKKALSDFVTMLWNIWNSRNNKFFRNTEDEAWVIWDRAAGLNRKFRIFNFLERSMIPKSDAEKGWQNPGAGVVKINFDAAVDGSRMIFGLVARDHKGFMLGGRAGVLENQTGAEWAELQAFAESVELVREKRWLKVELESDCANLVNRLNKARVDFSSYGYRIRQLLNSVDSCFTFNFVWAPHCCNKVADQLSVWAFKNNCTKAFDMDYPIEIHDVILKDAIN
;
A
#
# COMPACT_ATOMS: atom_id res chain seq x y z
N MET A 1 -4.14 7.70 -31.02
CA MET A 1 -5.37 6.91 -31.20
C MET A 1 -6.19 7.04 -29.93
N ASN A 2 -7.37 7.67 -29.97
CA ASN A 2 -8.14 8.07 -28.80
C ASN A 2 -8.92 6.88 -28.21
N LEU A 3 -8.66 6.52 -26.94
CA LEU A 3 -9.25 5.40 -26.18
C LEU A 3 -10.78 5.46 -25.98
N LYS A 4 -11.47 6.49 -26.49
CA LYS A 4 -12.92 6.67 -26.32
C LYS A 4 -13.79 5.84 -27.28
N HIS A 5 -13.21 5.23 -28.32
CA HIS A 5 -13.95 4.45 -29.33
C HIS A 5 -13.87 2.92 -29.17
N VAL A 6 -13.11 2.40 -28.21
CA VAL A 6 -13.18 0.98 -27.86
C VAL A 6 -14.38 0.83 -26.93
N GLY A 7 -15.58 0.68 -27.51
CA GLY A 7 -16.75 0.25 -26.74
C GLY A 7 -16.38 -0.96 -25.90
N PHE A 8 -16.83 -1.01 -24.65
CA PHE A 8 -16.72 -2.22 -23.83
C PHE A 8 -17.18 -3.38 -24.72
N GLY A 9 -16.26 -4.27 -25.11
CA GLY A 9 -16.54 -5.37 -26.04
C GLY A 9 -17.57 -6.35 -25.45
N PRO A 10 -17.56 -7.64 -25.82
CA PRO A 10 -18.33 -8.61 -25.05
C PRO A 10 -17.99 -8.45 -23.54
N HIS A 11 -18.99 -8.58 -22.66
CA HIS A 11 -18.90 -8.38 -21.19
C HIS A 11 -18.96 -6.92 -20.66
N ARG A 12 -19.80 -6.06 -21.25
CA ARG A 12 -20.05 -4.68 -20.76
C ARG A 12 -20.47 -4.62 -19.28
N LEU A 13 -21.17 -5.65 -18.78
CA LEU A 13 -21.61 -5.71 -17.39
C LEU A 13 -20.40 -5.88 -16.47
N PHE A 14 -19.53 -6.85 -16.74
CA PHE A 14 -18.30 -7.10 -16.00
C PHE A 14 -17.45 -5.82 -15.85
N TRP A 15 -17.17 -5.15 -16.96
CA TRP A 15 -16.31 -3.96 -16.94
C TRP A 15 -16.91 -2.83 -16.10
N LYS A 16 -18.22 -2.60 -16.20
CA LYS A 16 -18.91 -1.60 -15.37
C LYS A 16 -18.88 -1.96 -13.89
N LEU A 17 -18.95 -3.25 -13.55
CA LEU A 17 -18.95 -3.73 -12.18
C LEU A 17 -17.57 -3.58 -11.54
N VAL A 18 -16.53 -4.13 -12.15
CA VAL A 18 -15.15 -4.15 -11.60
C VAL A 18 -14.68 -2.77 -11.16
N TRP A 19 -14.89 -1.75 -12.00
CA TRP A 19 -14.43 -0.40 -11.70
C TRP A 19 -15.23 0.28 -10.57
N LYS A 20 -16.50 -0.11 -10.39
CA LYS A 20 -17.39 0.40 -9.33
C LYS A 20 -17.26 -0.35 -8.00
N LEU A 21 -16.56 -1.48 -7.96
CA LEU A 21 -16.34 -2.21 -6.71
C LEU A 21 -15.50 -1.38 -5.73
N GLN A 22 -15.89 -1.47 -4.47
CA GLN A 22 -15.20 -0.85 -3.35
C GLN A 22 -14.19 -1.84 -2.77
N THR A 23 -13.07 -2.01 -3.48
CA THR A 23 -11.96 -2.90 -3.13
C THR A 23 -10.62 -2.25 -3.48
N LEU A 24 -9.52 -2.89 -3.09
CA LEU A 24 -8.17 -2.41 -3.33
C LEU A 24 -7.86 -2.29 -4.84
N PRO A 25 -7.12 -1.26 -5.29
CA PRO A 25 -6.75 -1.09 -6.70
C PRO A 25 -6.09 -2.33 -7.32
N LYS A 26 -5.22 -3.02 -6.58
CA LYS A 26 -4.57 -4.26 -7.04
C LYS A 26 -5.55 -5.38 -7.40
N ILE A 27 -6.69 -5.44 -6.70
CA ILE A 27 -7.75 -6.42 -6.97
C ILE A 27 -8.51 -6.03 -8.24
N LYS A 28 -8.75 -4.74 -8.49
CA LYS A 28 -9.32 -4.26 -9.77
C LYS A 28 -8.41 -4.59 -10.95
N VAL A 29 -7.09 -4.39 -10.81
CA VAL A 29 -6.10 -4.77 -11.84
C VAL A 29 -6.10 -6.29 -12.06
N PHE A 30 -6.19 -7.09 -11.00
CA PHE A 30 -6.36 -8.54 -11.12
C PHE A 30 -7.63 -8.90 -11.89
N CYS A 31 -8.78 -8.33 -11.54
CA CYS A 31 -10.03 -8.54 -12.27
C CYS A 31 -9.92 -8.10 -13.73
N TRP A 32 -9.18 -7.03 -14.02
CA TRP A 32 -8.93 -6.60 -15.40
C TRP A 32 -8.12 -7.64 -16.19
N ARG A 33 -7.04 -8.19 -15.62
CA ARG A 33 -6.25 -9.26 -16.24
C ARG A 33 -7.05 -10.55 -16.42
N LEU A 34 -7.86 -10.90 -15.41
CA LEU A 34 -8.80 -12.02 -15.47
C LEU A 34 -9.82 -11.80 -16.59
N GLY A 35 -10.35 -10.58 -16.71
CA GLY A 35 -11.29 -10.14 -17.73
C GLY A 35 -10.81 -10.36 -19.16
N HIS A 36 -9.50 -10.20 -19.37
CA HIS A 36 -8.84 -10.43 -20.65
C HIS A 36 -8.29 -11.85 -20.81
N ASP A 37 -8.43 -12.72 -19.81
CA ASP A 37 -7.86 -14.08 -19.77
C ASP A 37 -6.34 -14.11 -20.03
N ILE A 38 -5.62 -13.09 -19.53
CA ILE A 38 -4.16 -12.92 -19.72
C ILE A 38 -3.35 -13.27 -18.47
N LEU A 39 -3.97 -13.90 -17.47
CA LEU A 39 -3.24 -14.39 -16.31
C LEU A 39 -2.36 -15.59 -16.71
N PRO A 40 -1.14 -15.72 -16.16
CA PRO A 40 -0.18 -16.77 -16.54
C PRO A 40 -0.53 -18.13 -15.93
N THR A 41 -1.66 -18.69 -16.36
CA THR A 41 -2.02 -20.09 -16.13
C THR A 41 -1.13 -20.99 -16.97
N TYR A 42 -1.00 -22.26 -16.61
CA TYR A 42 -0.17 -23.18 -17.39
C TYR A 42 -0.70 -23.39 -18.81
N GLU A 43 -2.02 -23.36 -19.01
CA GLU A 43 -2.60 -23.37 -20.36
C GLU A 43 -2.18 -22.14 -21.18
N ASN A 44 -2.14 -20.95 -20.57
CA ASN A 44 -1.71 -19.74 -21.26
C ASN A 44 -0.20 -19.73 -21.53
N ILE A 45 0.59 -20.28 -20.61
CA ILE A 45 2.04 -20.42 -20.79
C ILE A 45 2.34 -21.44 -21.90
N SER A 46 1.62 -22.56 -21.98
CA SER A 46 1.86 -23.59 -23.00
C SER A 46 1.53 -23.12 -24.43
N LYS A 47 0.63 -22.14 -24.59
CA LYS A 47 0.40 -21.46 -25.87
C LYS A 47 1.64 -20.70 -26.38
N ILE A 48 2.52 -20.27 -25.48
CA ILE A 48 3.77 -19.56 -25.80
C ILE A 48 4.96 -20.54 -25.83
N ARG A 49 5.03 -21.47 -24.88
CA ARG A 49 6.08 -22.49 -24.75
C ARG A 49 5.49 -23.88 -25.00
N ARG A 50 5.68 -24.42 -26.22
CA ARG A 50 5.04 -25.68 -26.65
C ARG A 50 5.37 -26.90 -25.77
N ASP A 51 6.55 -26.93 -25.17
CA ASP A 51 7.00 -28.06 -24.33
C ASP A 51 6.60 -27.91 -22.86
N PHE A 52 5.80 -26.89 -22.52
CA PHE A 52 5.40 -26.63 -21.15
C PHE A 52 4.20 -27.49 -20.75
N ASP A 53 4.34 -28.24 -19.65
CA ASP A 53 3.25 -29.03 -19.10
C ASP A 53 2.10 -28.12 -18.67
N CYS A 54 0.90 -28.41 -19.17
CA CYS A 54 -0.30 -27.64 -18.90
C CYS A 54 -1.15 -28.18 -17.76
N MET A 55 -0.72 -29.27 -17.10
CA MET A 55 -1.45 -29.86 -15.97
C MET A 55 -1.41 -28.96 -14.73
N CYS A 56 -2.54 -28.86 -14.02
CA CYS A 56 -2.66 -28.03 -12.83
C CYS A 56 -1.66 -28.44 -11.74
N LEU A 57 -0.86 -27.48 -11.29
CA LEU A 57 0.18 -27.69 -10.27
C LEU A 57 -0.38 -28.20 -8.92
N HIS A 58 -1.63 -27.87 -8.60
CA HIS A 58 -2.26 -28.26 -7.34
C HIS A 58 -2.89 -29.64 -7.38
N CYS A 59 -3.63 -29.96 -8.44
CA CYS A 59 -4.41 -31.20 -8.48
C CYS A 59 -3.76 -32.28 -9.35
N GLY A 60 -2.99 -31.90 -10.38
CA GLY A 60 -2.40 -32.83 -11.34
C GLY A 60 -3.40 -33.58 -12.24
N ILE A 61 -4.71 -33.28 -12.15
CA ILE A 61 -5.77 -34.07 -12.80
C ILE A 61 -6.23 -33.44 -14.11
N GLU A 62 -6.39 -32.12 -14.16
CA GLU A 62 -6.85 -31.40 -15.36
C GLU A 62 -5.86 -30.32 -15.79
N LYS A 63 -6.04 -29.81 -17.01
CA LYS A 63 -5.27 -28.66 -17.51
C LYS A 63 -5.58 -27.42 -16.68
N GLU A 64 -4.56 -26.63 -16.34
CA GLU A 64 -4.70 -25.37 -15.61
C GLU A 64 -5.23 -24.27 -16.53
N THR A 65 -6.53 -24.30 -16.79
CA THR A 65 -7.27 -23.14 -17.32
C THR A 65 -7.49 -22.11 -16.22
N LEU A 66 -7.86 -20.87 -16.57
CA LEU A 66 -8.14 -19.86 -15.56
C LEU A 66 -9.36 -20.23 -14.69
N ILE A 67 -10.39 -20.83 -15.28
CA ILE A 67 -11.57 -21.30 -14.55
C ILE A 67 -11.21 -22.47 -13.63
N HIS A 68 -10.36 -23.40 -14.09
CA HIS A 68 -9.88 -24.48 -13.24
C HIS A 68 -9.08 -23.93 -12.05
N ALA A 69 -8.11 -23.04 -12.30
CA ALA A 69 -7.26 -22.47 -11.25
C ALA A 69 -8.04 -21.73 -10.15
N LEU A 70 -9.16 -21.08 -10.50
CA LEU A 70 -9.94 -20.23 -9.58
C LEU A 70 -11.22 -20.88 -9.03
N LYS A 71 -11.76 -21.91 -9.69
CA LYS A 71 -13.06 -22.51 -9.39
C LYS A 71 -13.02 -24.04 -9.31
N ASP A 72 -12.63 -24.69 -10.39
CA ASP A 72 -12.88 -26.14 -10.54
C ASP A 72 -11.80 -27.02 -9.92
N CYS A 73 -10.59 -26.48 -9.70
CA CYS A 73 -9.55 -27.14 -8.93
C CYS A 73 -10.08 -27.51 -7.53
N PRO A 74 -9.94 -28.77 -7.07
CA PRO A 74 -10.40 -29.21 -5.75
C PRO A 74 -9.90 -28.30 -4.62
N ARG A 75 -8.65 -27.82 -4.71
CA ARG A 75 -8.08 -26.90 -3.71
C ARG A 75 -8.75 -25.53 -3.72
N ALA A 76 -8.98 -24.95 -4.90
CA ALA A 76 -9.69 -23.68 -5.03
C ALA A 76 -11.13 -23.81 -4.53
N ARG A 77 -11.81 -24.90 -4.87
CA ARG A 77 -13.19 -25.19 -4.47
C ARG A 77 -13.36 -25.22 -2.95
N VAL A 78 -12.44 -25.84 -2.21
CA VAL A 78 -12.48 -25.86 -0.74
C VAL A 78 -12.43 -24.44 -0.16
N VAL A 79 -11.57 -23.55 -0.69
CA VAL A 79 -11.52 -22.13 -0.25
C VAL A 79 -12.84 -21.42 -0.51
N LEU A 80 -13.45 -21.63 -1.68
CA LEU A 80 -14.75 -21.05 -2.03
C LEU A 80 -15.87 -21.50 -1.08
N MET A 81 -15.84 -22.77 -0.66
CA MET A 81 -16.80 -23.34 0.31
C MET A 81 -16.67 -22.70 1.70
N TYR A 82 -15.44 -22.44 2.18
CA TYR A 82 -15.23 -21.63 3.40
C TYR A 82 -15.82 -20.22 3.26
N GLY A 83 -15.81 -19.68 2.04
CA GLY A 83 -16.46 -18.43 1.65
C GLY A 83 -17.97 -18.37 1.85
N GLY A 84 -18.63 -19.49 2.16
CA GLY A 84 -20.09 -19.58 2.20
C GLY A 84 -20.72 -19.57 0.81
N LEU A 85 -19.93 -19.74 -0.25
CA LEU A 85 -20.43 -19.94 -1.61
C LEU A 85 -20.86 -21.39 -1.80
N ASN A 86 -21.86 -21.81 -1.03
CA ASN A 86 -22.50 -23.10 -1.21
C ASN A 86 -23.67 -22.89 -2.19
N ASN A 87 -23.64 -23.58 -3.34
CA ASN A 87 -24.61 -23.59 -4.48
C ASN A 87 -24.24 -22.71 -5.73
N ALA A 88 -25.25 -22.52 -6.60
CA ALA A 88 -25.31 -21.94 -7.97
C ALA A 88 -24.02 -21.42 -8.65
N PRO A 89 -23.29 -20.40 -8.14
CA PRO A 89 -22.07 -19.93 -8.79
C PRO A 89 -20.93 -20.97 -8.82
N VAL A 90 -20.81 -21.89 -7.85
CA VAL A 90 -19.72 -22.89 -7.83
C VAL A 90 -20.04 -24.13 -8.68
N GLU A 91 -21.32 -24.42 -8.92
CA GLU A 91 -21.78 -25.62 -9.62
C GLU A 91 -21.98 -25.42 -11.13
N GLY A 92 -22.14 -24.18 -11.58
CA GLY A 92 -22.27 -23.89 -13.02
C GLY A 92 -21.04 -24.30 -13.83
N CYS A 93 -21.28 -24.78 -15.05
CA CYS A 93 -20.22 -25.07 -16.03
C CYS A 93 -19.89 -23.80 -16.80
N TYR A 94 -18.66 -23.29 -16.63
CA TYR A 94 -18.20 -22.08 -17.29
C TYR A 94 -16.93 -22.34 -18.06
N ARG A 95 -16.83 -21.79 -19.27
CA ARG A 95 -15.60 -21.85 -20.06
C ARG A 95 -14.66 -20.68 -19.75
N ARG A 96 -15.21 -19.50 -19.42
CA ARG A 96 -14.45 -18.29 -19.12
C ARG A 96 -14.82 -17.75 -17.75
N CYS A 97 -13.84 -17.30 -16.97
CA CYS A 97 -14.09 -16.70 -15.66
C CYS A 97 -14.94 -15.44 -15.72
N VAL A 98 -14.93 -14.71 -16.84
CA VAL A 98 -15.74 -13.50 -17.00
C VAL A 98 -17.23 -13.83 -17.01
N ASP A 99 -17.62 -14.88 -17.74
CA ASP A 99 -19.01 -15.37 -17.78
C ASP A 99 -19.47 -15.77 -16.37
N TRP A 100 -18.59 -16.46 -15.63
CA TRP A 100 -18.84 -16.85 -14.25
C TRP A 100 -19.02 -15.67 -13.29
N ILE A 101 -18.16 -14.66 -13.37
CA ILE A 101 -18.25 -13.47 -12.51
C ILE A 101 -19.47 -12.62 -12.87
N GLU A 102 -19.83 -12.51 -14.15
CA GLU A 102 -21.06 -11.80 -14.56
C GLU A 102 -22.30 -12.49 -14.01
N ASP A 103 -22.34 -13.82 -13.99
CA ASP A 103 -23.46 -14.56 -13.39
C ASP A 103 -23.50 -14.41 -11.87
N ALA A 104 -22.35 -14.56 -11.19
CA ALA A 104 -22.24 -14.31 -9.76
C ALA A 104 -22.71 -12.88 -9.38
N ALA A 105 -22.39 -11.88 -10.21
CA ALA A 105 -22.79 -10.50 -9.98
C ALA A 105 -24.29 -10.23 -10.13
N ARG A 106 -25.08 -11.13 -10.73
CA ARG A 106 -26.54 -11.02 -10.77
C ARG A 106 -27.18 -11.40 -9.44
N SER A 107 -26.51 -12.26 -8.67
CA SER A 107 -27.02 -12.83 -7.42
C SER A 107 -26.38 -12.20 -6.18
N LEU A 108 -25.21 -11.58 -6.32
CA LEU A 108 -24.47 -10.96 -5.22
C LEU A 108 -24.68 -9.45 -5.18
N ASP A 109 -24.86 -8.91 -3.98
CA ASP A 109 -24.79 -7.46 -3.78
C ASP A 109 -23.34 -6.94 -4.00
N LYS A 110 -23.16 -5.61 -4.04
CA LYS A 110 -21.84 -5.01 -4.28
C LYS A 110 -20.78 -5.40 -3.25
N LYS A 111 -21.17 -5.60 -1.99
CA LYS A 111 -20.26 -5.98 -0.92
C LYS A 111 -19.85 -7.44 -1.09
N ALA A 112 -20.81 -8.33 -1.27
CA ALA A 112 -20.58 -9.75 -1.48
C ALA A 112 -19.77 -10.00 -2.76
N LEU A 113 -20.02 -9.24 -3.82
CA LEU A 113 -19.22 -9.30 -5.05
C LEU A 113 -17.77 -8.83 -4.81
N SER A 114 -17.56 -7.79 -3.99
CA SER A 114 -16.23 -7.35 -3.57
C SER A 114 -15.49 -8.40 -2.74
N ASP A 115 -16.20 -9.06 -1.81
CA ASP A 115 -15.69 -10.19 -1.01
C ASP A 115 -15.32 -11.37 -1.92
N PHE A 116 -16.18 -11.67 -2.89
CA PHE A 116 -15.96 -12.73 -3.86
C PHE A 116 -14.70 -12.51 -4.71
N VAL A 117 -14.56 -11.36 -5.39
CA VAL A 117 -13.38 -11.12 -6.24
C VAL A 117 -12.08 -11.02 -5.43
N THR A 118 -12.16 -10.61 -4.16
CA THR A 118 -11.01 -10.58 -3.24
C THR A 118 -10.58 -11.98 -2.83
N MET A 119 -11.54 -12.89 -2.65
CA MET A 119 -11.27 -14.32 -2.44
C MET A 119 -10.59 -14.94 -3.66
N LEU A 120 -11.08 -14.66 -4.88
CA LEU A 120 -10.44 -15.13 -6.13
C LEU A 120 -8.99 -14.65 -6.25
N TRP A 121 -8.71 -13.40 -5.88
CA TRP A 121 -7.35 -12.86 -5.85
C TRP A 121 -6.43 -13.61 -4.86
N ASN A 122 -6.96 -14.00 -3.69
CA ASN A 122 -6.19 -14.76 -2.71
C ASN A 122 -5.96 -16.21 -3.16
N ILE A 123 -6.93 -16.85 -3.82
CA ILE A 123 -6.75 -18.16 -4.46
C ILE A 123 -5.63 -18.08 -5.52
N TRP A 124 -5.67 -17.05 -6.38
CA TRP A 124 -4.62 -16.82 -7.37
C TRP A 124 -3.23 -16.65 -6.75
N ASN A 125 -3.13 -15.90 -5.65
CA ASN A 125 -1.86 -15.74 -4.94
C ASN A 125 -1.37 -17.02 -4.28
N SER A 126 -2.27 -17.82 -3.70
CA SER A 126 -1.92 -19.14 -3.16
C SER A 126 -1.31 -20.02 -4.24
N ARG A 127 -1.92 -20.04 -5.44
CA ARG A 127 -1.35 -20.72 -6.60
C ARG A 127 0.03 -20.21 -6.98
N ASN A 128 0.22 -18.89 -7.03
CA ASN A 128 1.54 -18.32 -7.35
C ASN A 128 2.59 -18.65 -6.29
N ASN A 129 2.21 -18.68 -5.01
CA ASN A 129 3.11 -19.10 -3.93
C ASN A 129 3.53 -20.57 -4.10
N LYS A 130 2.62 -21.46 -4.51
CA LYS A 130 2.98 -22.84 -4.83
C LYS A 130 4.00 -22.92 -5.97
N PHE A 131 3.82 -22.14 -7.03
CA PHE A 131 4.75 -22.09 -8.16
C PHE A 131 6.13 -21.51 -7.80
N PHE A 132 6.17 -20.33 -7.17
CA PHE A 132 7.42 -19.60 -6.94
C PHE A 132 8.15 -19.99 -5.64
N ARG A 133 7.43 -20.52 -4.65
CA ARG A 133 7.97 -20.75 -3.29
C ARG A 133 7.75 -22.19 -2.80
N ASN A 134 7.06 -23.03 -3.58
CA ASN A 134 6.64 -24.38 -3.18
C ASN A 134 5.91 -24.45 -1.83
N THR A 135 5.26 -23.34 -1.43
CA THR A 135 4.48 -23.25 -0.19
C THR A 135 3.00 -23.43 -0.51
N GLU A 136 2.28 -24.17 0.34
CA GLU A 136 0.85 -24.37 0.22
C GLU A 136 0.17 -24.01 1.54
N ASP A 137 -0.80 -23.12 1.48
CA ASP A 137 -1.56 -22.66 2.65
C ASP A 137 -2.86 -23.48 2.77
N GLU A 138 -3.28 -23.71 4.01
CA GLU A 138 -4.59 -24.30 4.28
C GLU A 138 -5.73 -23.39 3.80
N ALA A 139 -6.83 -24.00 3.35
CA ALA A 139 -7.93 -23.26 2.72
C ALA A 139 -8.55 -22.19 3.63
N TRP A 140 -8.67 -22.49 4.93
CA TRP A 140 -9.17 -21.53 5.92
C TRP A 140 -8.25 -20.31 6.06
N VAL A 141 -6.94 -20.47 5.90
CA VAL A 141 -5.96 -19.36 5.96
C VAL A 141 -6.14 -18.43 4.77
N ILE A 142 -6.34 -19.00 3.58
CA ILE A 142 -6.59 -18.22 2.35
C ILE A 142 -7.89 -17.43 2.47
N TRP A 143 -8.95 -18.06 3.01
CA TRP A 143 -10.22 -17.41 3.28
C TRP A 143 -10.09 -16.28 4.32
N ASP A 144 -9.43 -16.54 5.45
CA ASP A 144 -9.24 -15.55 6.51
C ASP A 144 -8.46 -14.33 6.02
N ARG A 145 -7.42 -14.54 5.20
CA ARG A 145 -6.69 -13.43 4.54
C ARG A 145 -7.62 -12.60 3.65
N ALA A 146 -8.48 -13.24 2.85
CA ALA A 146 -9.42 -12.54 1.99
C ALA A 146 -10.44 -11.71 2.80
N ALA A 147 -11.04 -12.32 3.82
CA ALA A 147 -12.00 -11.66 4.72
C ALA A 147 -11.33 -10.50 5.48
N GLY A 148 -10.13 -10.71 6.00
CA GLY A 148 -9.34 -9.72 6.71
C GLY A 148 -8.95 -8.53 5.83
N LEU A 149 -8.58 -8.77 4.56
CA LEU A 149 -8.20 -7.71 3.62
C LEU A 149 -9.36 -6.76 3.31
N ASN A 150 -10.55 -7.31 3.04
CA ASN A 150 -11.74 -6.49 2.79
C ASN A 150 -12.27 -5.81 4.04
N ARG A 151 -12.21 -6.48 5.20
CA ARG A 151 -12.55 -5.85 6.48
C ARG A 151 -11.66 -4.63 6.73
N LYS A 152 -10.34 -4.79 6.61
CA LYS A 152 -9.37 -3.68 6.75
C LYS A 152 -9.68 -2.58 5.74
N PHE A 153 -9.82 -2.90 4.46
CA PHE A 153 -10.15 -1.91 3.43
C PHE A 153 -11.40 -1.10 3.80
N ARG A 154 -12.47 -1.76 4.23
CA ARG A 154 -13.72 -1.07 4.58
C ARG A 154 -13.62 -0.21 5.84
N ILE A 155 -12.92 -0.71 6.86
CA ILE A 155 -12.68 0.07 8.09
C ILE A 155 -11.94 1.36 7.73
N PHE A 156 -10.79 1.24 7.04
CA PHE A 156 -9.96 2.38 6.69
C PHE A 156 -10.60 3.36 5.69
N ASN A 157 -11.43 2.88 4.76
CA ASN A 157 -11.95 3.73 3.67
C ASN A 157 -13.39 4.23 3.86
N PHE A 158 -14.22 3.58 4.69
CA PHE A 158 -15.64 3.94 4.83
C PHE A 158 -16.09 4.22 6.25
N LEU A 159 -15.54 3.54 7.25
CA LEU A 159 -15.99 3.69 8.64
C LEU A 159 -15.14 4.71 9.40
N GLU A 160 -13.84 4.70 9.16
CA GLU A 160 -12.97 5.74 9.66
C GLU A 160 -13.08 6.99 8.79
N ARG A 161 -13.53 8.11 9.38
CA ARG A 161 -13.33 9.41 8.74
C ARG A 161 -11.82 9.64 8.59
N SER A 162 -11.38 9.88 7.36
CA SER A 162 -10.06 10.45 7.09
C SER A 162 -10.01 11.82 7.76
N MET A 163 -9.05 12.03 8.66
CA MET A 163 -8.80 13.36 9.23
C MET A 163 -7.91 14.21 8.32
N ILE A 164 -7.28 13.56 7.34
CA ILE A 164 -6.52 14.23 6.30
C ILE A 164 -7.50 14.81 5.27
N PRO A 165 -7.46 16.13 5.02
CA PRO A 165 -8.18 16.75 3.91
C PRO A 165 -7.76 16.11 2.58
N LYS A 166 -8.70 15.88 1.66
CA LYS A 166 -8.33 15.56 0.28
C LYS A 166 -7.65 16.81 -0.30
N SER A 167 -6.34 16.77 -0.53
CA SER A 167 -5.66 17.93 -1.10
C SER A 167 -6.12 18.17 -2.54
N ASP A 168 -6.33 19.45 -2.88
CA ASP A 168 -6.37 19.88 -4.26
C ASP A 168 -4.97 19.74 -4.88
N ALA A 169 -4.91 19.40 -6.16
CA ALA A 169 -3.76 18.94 -6.95
C ALA A 169 -2.39 19.61 -6.72
N GLU A 170 -1.32 18.81 -6.92
CA GLU A 170 0.05 19.11 -7.40
C GLU A 170 0.74 20.45 -7.03
N LYS A 171 0.47 21.02 -5.86
CA LYS A 171 1.32 22.09 -5.34
C LYS A 171 2.59 21.49 -4.74
N GLY A 172 3.75 22.07 -5.07
CA GLY A 172 5.04 21.71 -4.47
C GLY A 172 5.05 21.98 -2.96
N TRP A 173 6.19 21.68 -2.33
CA TRP A 173 6.37 21.94 -0.89
C TRP A 173 5.98 23.38 -0.53
N GLN A 174 5.36 23.57 0.64
CA GLN A 174 4.88 24.87 1.11
C GLN A 174 5.53 25.23 2.44
N ASN A 175 5.99 26.48 2.54
CA ASN A 175 6.53 27.04 3.77
C ASN A 175 5.51 26.98 4.92
N PRO A 176 5.95 26.68 6.17
CA PRO A 176 5.08 26.77 7.33
C PRO A 176 4.77 28.22 7.71
N GLY A 177 3.81 28.41 8.62
CA GLY A 177 3.52 29.73 9.21
C GLY A 177 4.71 30.31 9.99
N ALA A 178 4.73 31.63 10.17
CA ALA A 178 5.78 32.32 10.90
C ALA A 178 5.94 31.78 12.34
N GLY A 179 7.19 31.52 12.75
CA GLY A 179 7.51 30.95 14.06
C GLY A 179 7.23 29.46 14.20
N VAL A 180 6.96 28.74 13.10
CA VAL A 180 6.81 27.28 13.05
C VAL A 180 7.98 26.68 12.28
N VAL A 181 8.53 25.58 12.79
CA VAL A 181 9.50 24.76 12.07
C VAL A 181 8.76 23.62 11.37
N LYS A 182 8.99 23.45 10.08
CA LYS A 182 8.46 22.30 9.33
C LYS A 182 9.54 21.23 9.22
N ILE A 183 9.20 20.01 9.60
CA ILE A 183 10.03 18.82 9.43
C ILE A 183 9.38 17.89 8.42
N ASN A 184 10.05 17.70 7.30
CA ASN A 184 9.74 16.66 6.33
C ASN A 184 10.55 15.42 6.65
N PHE A 185 9.93 14.25 6.66
CA PHE A 185 10.63 12.99 6.91
C PHE A 185 10.08 11.87 6.04
N ASP A 186 10.94 10.92 5.74
CA ASP A 186 10.65 9.76 4.90
C ASP A 186 11.47 8.55 5.33
N ALA A 187 10.98 7.35 5.03
CA ALA A 187 11.67 6.10 5.29
C ALA A 187 11.49 5.08 4.17
N ALA A 188 12.57 4.36 3.88
CA ALA A 188 12.58 3.21 3.00
C ALA A 188 13.05 1.95 3.74
N VAL A 189 12.72 0.77 3.21
CA VAL A 189 13.18 -0.52 3.74
C VAL A 189 13.94 -1.27 2.66
N ASP A 190 15.13 -1.75 3.00
CA ASP A 190 15.96 -2.63 2.17
C ASP A 190 16.37 -3.88 2.97
N GLY A 191 15.66 -4.98 2.75
CA GLY A 191 15.86 -6.20 3.52
C GLY A 191 15.51 -6.01 5.01
N SER A 192 16.51 -6.18 5.88
CA SER A 192 16.42 -5.93 7.33
C SER A 192 16.84 -4.51 7.73
N ARG A 193 17.23 -3.67 6.76
CA ARG A 193 17.69 -2.31 6.98
C ARG A 193 16.54 -1.36 6.74
N MET A 194 16.44 -0.35 7.59
CA MET A 194 15.65 0.83 7.29
C MET A 194 16.58 1.98 6.95
N ILE A 195 16.15 2.79 6.00
CA ILE A 195 16.81 4.02 5.60
C ILE A 195 15.84 5.16 5.90
N PHE A 196 16.33 6.25 6.45
CA PHE A 196 15.51 7.42 6.71
C PHE A 196 16.21 8.71 6.29
N GLY A 197 15.40 9.71 5.98
CA GLY A 197 15.85 11.08 5.75
C GLY A 197 14.84 12.04 6.36
N LEU A 198 15.33 13.08 7.02
CA LEU A 198 14.49 14.15 7.56
C LEU A 198 15.20 15.50 7.47
N VAL A 199 14.42 16.54 7.23
CA VAL A 199 14.89 17.91 7.06
C VAL A 199 13.96 18.88 7.76
N ALA A 200 14.55 19.79 8.55
CA ALA A 200 13.87 20.86 9.25
C ALA A 200 14.09 22.19 8.52
N ARG A 201 13.00 22.94 8.28
CA ARG A 201 13.00 24.23 7.59
C ARG A 201 12.14 25.25 8.33
N ASP A 202 12.52 26.53 8.24
CA ASP A 202 11.72 27.63 8.77
C ASP A 202 10.65 28.14 7.79
N HIS A 203 9.89 29.16 8.21
CA HIS A 203 8.85 29.82 7.40
C HIS A 203 9.35 30.55 6.13
N LYS A 204 10.67 30.71 5.97
CA LYS A 204 11.29 31.29 4.76
C LYS A 204 11.95 30.21 3.90
N GLY A 205 11.79 28.94 4.26
CA GLY A 205 12.41 27.82 3.56
C GLY A 205 13.88 27.61 3.89
N PHE A 206 14.45 28.38 4.85
CA PHE A 206 15.82 28.15 5.27
C PHE A 206 15.91 26.83 6.01
N MET A 207 16.91 26.03 5.64
CA MET A 207 17.26 24.85 6.40
C MET A 207 17.61 25.24 7.84
N LEU A 208 17.27 24.38 8.79
CA LEU A 208 17.66 24.53 10.19
C LEU A 208 18.45 23.31 10.69
N GLY A 209 18.40 22.21 9.93
CA GLY A 209 19.08 20.96 10.21
C GLY A 209 18.34 19.77 9.64
N GLY A 210 18.88 18.59 9.89
CA GLY A 210 18.26 17.34 9.47
C GLY A 210 19.04 16.12 9.96
N ARG A 211 18.51 14.96 9.62
CA ARG A 211 19.17 13.67 9.86
C ARG A 211 18.93 12.76 8.68
N ALA A 212 19.89 11.91 8.38
CA ALA A 212 19.69 10.82 7.45
C ALA A 212 20.49 9.62 7.91
N GLY A 213 19.96 8.42 7.74
CA GLY A 213 20.58 7.24 8.33
C GLY A 213 20.15 5.92 7.76
N VAL A 214 20.99 4.91 8.00
CA VAL A 214 20.68 3.50 7.82
C VAL A 214 20.72 2.82 9.18
N LEU A 215 19.64 2.14 9.55
CA LEU A 215 19.51 1.38 10.80
C LEU A 215 19.21 -0.08 10.50
N GLU A 216 19.82 -0.97 11.29
CA GLU A 216 19.64 -2.42 11.17
C GLU A 216 18.41 -2.93 11.96
N ASN A 217 18.02 -4.17 11.68
CA ASN A 217 17.01 -4.95 12.42
C ASN A 217 15.59 -4.37 12.43
N GLN A 218 15.17 -3.74 11.33
CA GLN A 218 13.80 -3.27 11.17
C GLN A 218 13.13 -3.95 9.99
N THR A 219 11.94 -4.50 10.23
CA THR A 219 11.16 -5.18 9.19
C THR A 219 9.78 -4.54 9.06
N GLY A 220 9.51 -4.00 7.87
CA GLY A 220 8.20 -3.44 7.50
C GLY A 220 8.19 -1.93 7.33
N ALA A 221 7.66 -1.48 6.20
CA ALA A 221 7.58 -0.06 5.84
C ALA A 221 6.86 0.79 6.90
N GLU A 222 5.76 0.27 7.50
CA GLU A 222 5.02 1.00 8.54
C GLU A 222 5.90 1.34 9.76
N TRP A 223 6.74 0.41 10.22
CA TRP A 223 7.62 0.64 11.37
C TRP A 223 8.82 1.52 11.03
N ALA A 224 9.32 1.45 9.80
CA ALA A 224 10.37 2.33 9.32
C ALA A 224 9.92 3.80 9.31
N GLU A 225 8.70 4.05 8.83
CA GLU A 225 8.07 5.38 8.84
C GLU A 225 7.90 5.92 10.26
N LEU A 226 7.43 5.08 11.19
CA LEU A 226 7.30 5.45 12.59
C LEU A 226 8.67 5.74 13.23
N GLN A 227 9.72 5.04 12.81
CA GLN A 227 11.07 5.28 13.31
C GLN A 227 11.67 6.56 12.72
N ALA A 228 11.42 6.91 11.46
CA ALA A 228 11.79 8.23 10.91
C ALA A 228 11.06 9.38 11.63
N PHE A 229 9.79 9.17 11.99
CA PHE A 229 9.07 10.06 12.89
C PHE A 229 9.73 10.15 14.27
N ALA A 230 10.18 9.03 14.85
CA ALA A 230 10.90 9.04 16.13
C ALA A 230 12.19 9.86 16.05
N GLU A 231 12.99 9.71 15.00
CA GLU A 231 14.19 10.52 14.75
C GLU A 231 13.86 12.02 14.61
N SER A 232 12.70 12.33 14.01
CA SER A 232 12.22 13.70 13.90
C SER A 232 11.89 14.31 15.27
N VAL A 233 11.22 13.54 16.14
CA VAL A 233 10.92 13.96 17.52
C VAL A 233 12.20 14.16 18.33
N GLU A 234 13.19 13.29 18.18
CA GLU A 234 14.50 13.44 18.84
C GLU A 234 15.23 14.71 18.38
N LEU A 235 15.22 15.02 17.08
CA LEU A 235 15.78 16.28 16.57
C LEU A 235 15.06 17.49 17.16
N VAL A 236 13.72 17.47 17.22
CA VAL A 236 12.92 18.54 17.85
C VAL A 236 13.30 18.75 19.31
N ARG A 237 13.47 17.65 20.05
CA ARG A 237 13.86 17.66 21.47
C ARG A 237 15.24 18.30 21.67
N GLU A 238 16.21 17.93 20.83
CA GLU A 238 17.57 18.47 20.87
C GLU A 238 17.62 19.97 20.53
N LYS A 239 16.90 20.37 19.48
CA LYS A 239 16.86 21.76 19.00
C LYS A 239 15.91 22.66 19.78
N ARG A 240 15.06 22.09 20.64
CA ARG A 240 14.06 22.78 21.47
C ARG A 240 13.09 23.63 20.65
N TRP A 241 12.67 23.14 19.48
CA TRP A 241 11.68 23.82 18.66
C TRP A 241 10.28 23.61 19.23
N LEU A 242 9.67 24.68 19.76
CA LEU A 242 8.39 24.58 20.48
C LEU A 242 7.17 24.40 19.58
N LYS A 243 7.21 24.90 18.34
CA LYS A 243 6.10 24.80 17.38
C LYS A 243 6.58 24.10 16.12
N VAL A 244 6.12 22.88 15.90
CA VAL A 244 6.61 22.02 14.83
C VAL A 244 5.47 21.46 14.00
N GLU A 245 5.60 21.56 12.69
CA GLU A 245 4.76 20.87 11.73
C GLU A 245 5.54 19.68 11.15
N LEU A 246 5.06 18.47 11.37
CA LEU A 246 5.66 17.22 10.90
C LEU A 246 4.88 16.72 9.68
N GLU A 247 5.56 16.67 8.54
CA GLU A 247 4.99 16.37 7.22
C GLU A 247 5.56 15.06 6.65
N SER A 248 4.67 14.16 6.22
CA SER A 248 5.02 12.86 5.63
C SER A 248 4.04 12.50 4.52
N ASP A 249 4.49 11.73 3.53
CA ASP A 249 3.65 11.16 2.47
C ASP A 249 2.96 9.85 2.85
N CYS A 250 3.29 9.28 4.01
CA CYS A 250 2.62 8.12 4.59
C CYS A 250 1.28 8.50 5.26
N ALA A 251 0.21 8.52 4.47
CA ALA A 251 -1.15 8.83 4.94
C ALA A 251 -1.61 7.95 6.12
N ASN A 252 -1.17 6.69 6.17
CA ASN A 252 -1.48 5.79 7.29
C ASN A 252 -0.85 6.31 8.60
N LEU A 253 0.46 6.61 8.60
CA LEU A 253 1.14 7.17 9.76
C LEU A 253 0.48 8.48 10.22
N VAL A 254 0.28 9.43 9.30
CA VAL A 254 -0.31 10.74 9.65
C VAL A 254 -1.71 10.62 10.23
N ASN A 255 -2.56 9.74 9.68
CA ASN A 255 -3.89 9.47 10.24
C ASN A 255 -3.79 8.93 11.68
N ARG A 256 -2.83 8.05 11.95
CA ARG A 256 -2.63 7.45 13.28
C ARG A 256 -2.04 8.42 14.29
N LEU A 257 -1.12 9.29 13.87
CA LEU A 257 -0.62 10.41 14.67
C LEU A 257 -1.77 11.32 15.11
N ASN A 258 -2.63 11.70 14.16
CA ASN A 258 -3.79 12.54 14.45
C ASN A 258 -4.85 11.81 15.32
N LYS A 259 -4.91 10.47 15.28
CA LYS A 259 -5.78 9.63 16.13
C LYS A 259 -5.07 9.02 17.34
N ALA A 260 -3.87 9.48 17.69
CA ALA A 260 -3.01 8.79 18.66
C ALA A 260 -3.65 8.59 20.03
N ARG A 261 -4.61 9.44 20.44
CA ARG A 261 -5.33 9.32 21.72
C ARG A 261 -6.28 8.12 21.79
N VAL A 262 -6.77 7.64 20.65
CA VAL A 262 -7.78 6.56 20.56
C VAL A 262 -7.25 5.27 19.92
N ASP A 263 -5.95 5.22 19.60
CA ASP A 263 -5.30 4.07 18.97
C ASP A 263 -4.64 3.13 19.98
N PHE A 264 -5.35 2.12 20.47
CA PHE A 264 -4.85 1.21 21.51
C PHE A 264 -3.88 0.11 21.02
N SER A 265 -3.47 0.13 19.76
CA SER A 265 -2.49 -0.83 19.24
C SER A 265 -1.06 -0.57 19.75
N SER A 266 -0.15 -1.52 19.52
CA SER A 266 1.29 -1.36 19.79
C SER A 266 1.91 -0.16 19.06
N TYR A 267 1.47 0.10 17.84
CA TYR A 267 1.92 1.25 17.05
C TYR A 267 1.43 2.57 17.63
N GLY A 268 0.14 2.65 18.01
CA GLY A 268 -0.42 3.82 18.69
C GLY A 268 0.22 4.06 20.06
N TYR A 269 0.55 2.99 20.79
CA TYR A 269 1.32 3.05 22.04
C TYR A 269 2.70 3.67 21.83
N ARG A 270 3.43 3.23 20.80
CA ARG A 270 4.74 3.79 20.47
C ARG A 270 4.66 5.27 20.09
N ILE A 271 3.65 5.69 19.31
CA ILE A 271 3.40 7.11 19.03
C ILE A 271 3.21 7.90 20.33
N ARG A 272 2.34 7.44 21.23
CA ARG A 272 2.11 8.14 22.51
C ARG A 272 3.37 8.24 23.35
N GLN A 273 4.18 7.18 23.38
CA GLN A 273 5.45 7.19 24.09
C GLN A 273 6.40 8.28 23.55
N LEU A 274 6.50 8.43 22.22
CA LEU A 274 7.31 9.47 21.58
C LEU A 274 6.76 10.88 21.85
N LEU A 275 5.44 11.07 21.79
CA LEU A 275 4.84 12.37 22.06
C LEU A 275 4.92 12.76 23.54
N ASN A 276 4.96 11.79 24.45
CA ASN A 276 5.10 12.03 25.89
C ASN A 276 6.57 12.18 26.33
N SER A 277 7.55 11.90 25.47
CA SER A 277 8.98 12.07 25.80
C SER A 277 9.45 13.53 25.66
N VAL A 278 8.61 14.39 25.10
CA VAL A 278 8.84 15.83 24.94
C VAL A 278 7.93 16.61 25.90
N ASP A 279 8.39 17.79 26.31
CA ASP A 279 7.68 18.62 27.28
C ASP A 279 6.30 19.07 26.73
N SER A 280 5.33 19.25 27.61
CA SER A 280 4.00 19.76 27.27
C SER A 280 3.99 21.13 26.56
N CYS A 281 5.07 21.92 26.64
CA CYS A 281 5.21 23.18 25.91
C CYS A 281 5.44 23.00 24.40
N PHE A 282 5.76 21.79 23.93
CA PHE A 282 5.88 21.49 22.50
C PHE A 282 4.50 21.30 21.87
N THR A 283 4.28 21.95 20.73
CA THR A 283 3.07 21.83 19.91
C THR A 283 3.42 21.18 18.59
N PHE A 284 2.79 20.05 18.30
CA PHE A 284 2.95 19.32 17.04
C PHE A 284 1.69 19.42 16.18
N ASN A 285 1.88 19.72 14.91
CA ASN A 285 0.89 19.57 13.86
C ASN A 285 1.33 18.44 12.92
N PHE A 286 0.48 17.45 12.64
CA PHE A 286 0.82 16.33 11.76
C PHE A 286 0.09 16.47 10.44
N VAL A 287 0.85 16.67 9.37
CA VAL A 287 0.32 16.99 8.04
C VAL A 287 0.68 15.87 7.08
N TRP A 288 -0.29 15.46 6.27
CA TRP A 288 -0.02 14.59 5.13
C TRP A 288 0.20 15.48 3.92
N ALA A 289 1.26 15.21 3.18
CA ALA A 289 1.51 15.85 1.91
C ALA A 289 1.84 14.79 0.84
N PRO A 290 1.47 15.00 -0.42
CA PRO A 290 1.88 14.10 -1.50
C PRO A 290 3.41 14.03 -1.61
N HIS A 291 3.92 12.91 -2.11
CA HIS A 291 5.36 12.65 -2.27
C HIS A 291 6.13 13.80 -2.96
N CYS A 292 5.49 14.55 -3.87
CA CYS A 292 6.11 15.70 -4.52
C CYS A 292 6.53 16.84 -3.58
N CYS A 293 5.95 16.92 -2.37
CA CYS A 293 6.32 17.86 -1.32
C CYS A 293 7.42 17.32 -0.38
N ASN A 294 7.71 16.02 -0.44
CA ASN A 294 8.63 15.33 0.48
C ASN A 294 9.98 14.96 -0.16
N LYS A 295 10.28 15.50 -1.35
CA LYS A 295 11.45 15.12 -2.17
C LYS A 295 12.79 15.27 -1.46
N VAL A 296 12.96 16.29 -0.62
CA VAL A 296 14.22 16.49 0.10
C VAL A 296 14.46 15.37 1.11
N ALA A 297 13.43 14.93 1.83
CA ALA A 297 13.52 13.83 2.79
C ALA A 297 13.80 12.49 2.07
N ASP A 298 13.10 12.23 0.96
CA ASP A 298 13.36 11.06 0.10
C ASP A 298 14.81 11.05 -0.39
N GLN A 299 15.31 12.17 -0.95
CA GLN A 299 16.69 12.24 -1.42
C GLN A 299 17.73 12.09 -0.31
N LEU A 300 17.45 12.60 0.89
CA LEU A 300 18.30 12.38 2.06
C LEU A 300 18.39 10.89 2.41
N SER A 301 17.26 10.18 2.34
CA SER A 301 17.24 8.73 2.55
C SER A 301 18.12 8.03 1.50
N VAL A 302 17.95 8.37 0.22
CA VAL A 302 18.76 7.81 -0.88
C VAL A 302 20.25 8.11 -0.69
N TRP A 303 20.58 9.32 -0.26
CA TRP A 303 21.96 9.72 0.04
C TRP A 303 22.54 8.90 1.20
N ALA A 304 21.80 8.71 2.29
CA ALA A 304 22.25 7.91 3.42
C ALA A 304 22.45 6.44 3.04
N PHE A 305 21.57 5.88 2.20
CA PHE A 305 21.72 4.53 1.66
C PHE A 305 23.00 4.39 0.84
N LYS A 306 23.25 5.31 -0.11
CA LYS A 306 24.43 5.28 -0.98
C LYS A 306 25.74 5.40 -0.19
N ASN A 307 25.74 6.20 0.86
CA ASN A 307 26.92 6.42 1.71
C ASN A 307 27.00 5.44 2.89
N ASN A 308 26.00 4.57 3.06
CA ASN A 308 25.83 3.66 4.19
C ASN A 308 26.16 4.32 5.54
N CYS A 309 25.58 5.50 5.78
CA CYS A 309 25.93 6.35 6.91
C CYS A 309 24.70 6.80 7.70
N THR A 310 24.92 7.16 8.96
CA THR A 310 23.95 7.85 9.81
C THR A 310 24.56 9.15 10.30
N LYS A 311 23.95 10.28 9.93
CA LYS A 311 24.45 11.63 10.25
C LYS A 311 23.32 12.56 10.61
N ALA A 312 23.61 13.45 11.56
CA ALA A 312 22.88 14.69 11.79
C ALA A 312 23.68 15.84 11.18
N PHE A 313 22.99 16.87 10.72
CA PHE A 313 23.59 18.08 10.15
C PHE A 313 22.73 19.30 10.50
N ASP A 314 23.33 20.47 10.46
CA ASP A 314 22.66 21.75 10.65
C ASP A 314 22.50 22.44 9.29
N MET A 315 23.21 23.55 9.06
CA MET A 315 23.23 24.22 7.76
C MET A 315 24.16 23.55 6.74
N ASP A 316 25.02 22.65 7.22
CA ASP A 316 26.03 21.90 6.48
C ASP A 316 25.47 20.60 5.87
N TYR A 317 24.35 20.73 5.17
CA TYR A 317 23.68 19.60 4.54
C TYR A 317 24.46 19.04 3.34
N PRO A 318 24.24 17.76 2.94
CA PRO A 318 24.89 17.16 1.78
C PRO A 318 24.64 17.95 0.49
N ILE A 319 25.69 18.20 -0.29
CA ILE A 319 25.58 19.02 -1.52
C ILE A 319 24.64 18.39 -2.55
N GLU A 320 24.47 17.07 -2.50
CA GLU A 320 23.62 16.29 -3.40
C GLU A 320 22.14 16.64 -3.28
N ILE A 321 21.69 17.22 -2.16
CA ILE A 321 20.30 17.63 -1.97
C ILE A 321 20.06 19.13 -2.24
N HIS A 322 21.13 19.89 -2.53
CA HIS A 322 21.08 21.35 -2.70
C HIS A 322 20.09 21.78 -3.79
N ASP A 323 20.13 21.13 -4.95
CA ASP A 323 19.26 21.47 -6.08
C ASP A 323 17.77 21.30 -5.76
N VAL A 324 17.41 20.32 -4.92
CA VAL A 324 16.01 20.09 -4.55
C VAL A 324 15.56 21.08 -3.49
N ILE A 325 16.44 21.45 -2.55
CA ILE A 325 16.17 22.54 -1.61
C ILE A 325 15.89 23.85 -2.36
N LEU A 326 16.72 24.18 -3.36
CA LEU A 326 16.51 25.40 -4.16
C LEU A 326 15.19 25.35 -4.95
N LYS A 327 14.82 24.19 -5.50
CA LYS A 327 13.54 24.03 -6.20
C LYS A 327 12.34 24.20 -5.26
N ASP A 328 12.45 23.72 -4.03
CA ASP A 328 11.41 23.91 -3.01
C ASP A 328 11.28 25.38 -2.57
N ALA A 329 12.35 26.17 -2.65
CA ALA A 329 12.36 27.59 -2.29
C ALA A 329 11.80 28.53 -3.39
N ILE A 330 11.74 28.07 -4.64
CA ILE A 330 11.28 28.87 -5.79
C ILE A 330 9.76 28.72 -6.05
N ASN A 331 9.14 27.65 -5.51
CA ASN A 331 7.69 27.43 -5.56
C ASN A 331 6.97 28.11 -4.38
#